data_AF-A0A6B2UFC2-F1
#
_entry.id   AF-A0A6B2UFC2-F1
#
_cell.length_a   1.000
_cell.length_b   1.000
_cell.length_c   1.000
_cell.angle_alpha   90.00
_cell.angle_beta   90.00
_cell.angle_gamma   90.00
#
_symmetry.space_group_name_H-M   'P 1'
#
loop_
_entity.id
_entity.type
_entity.pdbx_description
1 polymer ?
#
loop_
_entity_poly.entity_id
_entity_poly.type
_entity_poly.pdbx_seq_one_letter_code
_entity_poly.pdbx_strand_id
1 'polypeptide(L)'
;RAGESALAPLARGLGAPEAAVRERAARSLAALPADDGTTALLREVLDHPDADVRDHAALALGARGHAEAVPALVAMVAAGRRDVDAGEALSRLAGGGGGRRVLGAGSEGGVGGGSGAVGGGAGAGGDAAVRERVAGLLAGCVVPGAAEAPVRRRIAQALADIPGESARRTLTALTRDDDRGVAVTAAYGLGRRGSGGAG
;
A
#
# COMPACT_ATOMS: atom_id res chain seq x y z
N ARG A 1 1.47 17.85 -23.29
CA ARG A 1 2.61 17.57 -24.19
C ARG A 1 3.98 17.56 -23.50
N ALA A 2 4.20 18.19 -22.34
CA ALA A 2 5.48 18.08 -21.62
C ALA A 2 5.70 16.71 -20.93
N GLY A 3 4.62 16.04 -20.48
CA GLY A 3 4.67 14.71 -19.84
C GLY A 3 5.19 13.60 -20.77
N GLU A 4 4.64 13.47 -21.98
CA GLU A 4 5.08 12.44 -22.96
C GLU A 4 6.57 12.53 -23.32
N SER A 5 7.13 13.74 -23.38
CA SER A 5 8.55 13.95 -23.69
C SER A 5 9.47 13.45 -22.55
N ALA A 6 9.02 13.54 -21.29
CA ALA A 6 9.76 13.06 -20.13
C ALA A 6 9.60 11.55 -19.89
N LEU A 7 8.51 10.93 -20.37
CA LEU A 7 8.27 9.50 -20.20
C LEU A 7 9.15 8.63 -21.10
N ALA A 8 9.42 9.07 -22.33
CA ALA A 8 10.25 8.32 -23.28
C ALA A 8 11.69 7.98 -22.76
N PRO A 9 12.47 8.91 -22.18
CA PRO A 9 13.77 8.56 -21.60
C PRO A 9 13.65 7.64 -20.36
N LEU A 10 12.59 7.78 -19.56
CA LEU A 10 12.35 6.90 -18.40
C LEU A 10 12.00 5.48 -18.84
N ALA A 11 11.15 5.32 -19.86
CA ALA A 11 10.84 4.02 -20.46
C ALA A 11 12.09 3.30 -20.97
N ARG A 12 13.02 4.03 -21.62
CA ARG A 12 14.32 3.45 -22.01
C ARG A 12 15.18 3.07 -20.81
N GLY A 13 15.21 3.91 -19.78
CA GLY A 13 15.96 3.63 -18.55
C GLY A 13 15.48 2.38 -17.81
N LEU A 14 14.18 2.07 -17.89
CA LEU A 14 13.61 0.84 -17.31
C LEU A 14 14.11 -0.43 -18.02
N GLY A 15 14.48 -0.35 -19.30
CA GLY A 15 15.09 -1.45 -20.05
C GLY A 15 16.62 -1.49 -20.02
N ALA A 16 17.28 -0.63 -19.24
CA ALA A 16 18.73 -0.57 -19.17
C ALA A 16 19.33 -1.85 -18.55
N PRO A 17 20.49 -2.33 -19.02
CA PRO A 17 21.14 -3.51 -18.44
C PRO A 17 21.61 -3.27 -17.00
N GLU A 18 21.96 -2.04 -16.63
CA GLU A 18 22.38 -1.67 -15.28
C GLU A 18 21.18 -1.53 -14.33
N ALA A 19 21.15 -2.35 -13.28
CA ALA A 19 20.10 -2.32 -12.27
C ALA A 19 19.91 -0.94 -11.63
N ALA A 20 21.00 -0.22 -11.36
CA ALA A 20 20.94 1.13 -10.79
C ALA A 20 20.27 2.15 -11.73
N VAL A 21 20.37 1.96 -13.05
CA VAL A 21 19.71 2.84 -14.04
C VAL A 21 18.21 2.53 -14.07
N ARG A 22 17.84 1.26 -14.06
CA ARG A 22 16.43 0.83 -13.99
C ARG A 22 15.74 1.34 -12.72
N GLU A 23 16.39 1.18 -11.57
CA GLU A 23 15.87 1.65 -10.29
C GLU A 23 15.66 3.17 -10.30
N ARG A 24 16.66 3.92 -10.78
CA ARG A 24 16.56 5.38 -10.86
C ARG A 24 15.45 5.82 -11.82
N ALA A 25 15.27 5.13 -12.94
CA ALA A 25 14.18 5.38 -13.87
C ALA A 25 12.81 5.12 -13.22
N ALA A 26 12.63 3.97 -12.55
CA ALA A 26 11.40 3.63 -11.85
C ALA A 26 11.06 4.63 -10.73
N ARG A 27 12.06 5.05 -9.94
CA ARG A 27 11.89 6.06 -8.89
C ARG A 27 11.51 7.42 -9.46
N SER A 28 12.15 7.82 -10.57
CA SER A 28 11.83 9.09 -11.23
C SER A 28 10.42 9.07 -11.81
N LEU A 29 10.00 7.95 -12.40
CA LEU A 29 8.63 7.75 -12.88
C LEU A 29 7.60 7.84 -11.75
N ALA A 30 7.89 7.26 -10.58
CA ALA A 30 7.03 7.34 -9.40
C ALA A 30 6.85 8.79 -8.90
N ALA A 31 7.90 9.61 -9.01
CA ALA A 31 7.92 11.01 -8.58
C ALA A 31 7.24 11.97 -9.58
N LEU A 32 6.96 11.53 -10.81
CA LEU A 32 6.23 12.35 -11.77
C LEU A 32 4.77 12.56 -11.33
N PRO A 33 4.14 13.69 -11.73
CA PRO A 33 2.72 13.92 -11.52
C PRO A 33 1.86 12.75 -12.01
N ALA A 34 0.76 12.50 -11.31
CA ALA A 34 -0.20 11.46 -11.68
C ALA A 34 -1.05 11.95 -12.88
N ASP A 35 -0.48 11.85 -14.07
CA ASP A 35 -1.21 11.97 -15.33
C ASP A 35 -1.49 10.59 -15.94
N ASP A 36 -2.38 10.56 -16.95
CA ASP A 36 -2.81 9.33 -17.62
C ASP A 36 -1.63 8.58 -18.24
N GLY A 37 -0.65 9.31 -18.82
CA GLY A 37 0.53 8.71 -19.45
C GLY A 37 1.46 8.05 -18.45
N THR A 38 1.73 8.71 -17.34
CA THR A 38 2.54 8.19 -16.23
C THR A 38 1.88 6.98 -15.61
N THR A 39 0.55 7.02 -15.43
CA THR A 39 -0.22 5.92 -14.87
C THR A 39 -0.26 4.72 -15.81
N ALA A 40 -0.42 4.93 -17.11
CA ALA A 40 -0.33 3.87 -18.11
C ALA A 40 1.05 3.19 -18.09
N LEU A 41 2.13 3.97 -18.09
CA LEU A 41 3.48 3.40 -18.04
C LEU A 41 3.73 2.64 -16.73
N LEU A 42 3.26 3.14 -15.58
CA LEU A 42 3.37 2.42 -14.31
C LEU A 42 2.61 1.08 -14.32
N ARG A 43 1.46 1.00 -15.00
CA ARG A 43 0.73 -0.26 -15.16
C ARG A 43 1.52 -1.27 -15.98
N GLU A 44 2.15 -0.84 -17.07
CA GLU A 44 3.03 -1.72 -17.86
C GLU A 44 4.22 -2.23 -17.04
N VAL A 45 4.77 -1.39 -16.16
CA VAL A 45 5.91 -1.75 -15.31
C VAL A 45 5.55 -2.76 -14.21
N LEU A 46 4.27 -2.95 -13.89
CA LEU A 46 3.85 -4.00 -12.94
C LEU A 46 4.21 -5.41 -13.43
N ASP A 47 4.35 -5.62 -14.73
CA ASP A 47 4.73 -6.91 -15.32
C ASP A 47 6.25 -7.01 -15.60
N HIS A 48 7.04 -6.05 -15.11
CA HIS A 48 8.47 -6.02 -15.34
C HIS A 48 9.19 -7.20 -14.65
N PRO A 49 10.19 -7.84 -15.29
CA PRO A 49 10.90 -8.99 -14.73
C PRO A 49 11.69 -8.63 -13.46
N ASP A 50 12.26 -7.44 -13.42
CA ASP A 50 12.99 -6.93 -12.25
C ASP A 50 12.04 -6.59 -11.10
N ALA A 51 12.23 -7.26 -9.96
CA ALA A 51 11.39 -7.11 -8.78
C ALA A 51 11.47 -5.72 -8.16
N ASP A 52 12.64 -5.07 -8.15
CA ASP A 52 12.77 -3.73 -7.57
C ASP A 52 12.02 -2.69 -8.41
N VAL A 53 12.08 -2.84 -9.74
CA VAL A 53 11.36 -1.96 -10.67
C VAL A 53 9.85 -2.13 -10.50
N ARG A 54 9.37 -3.37 -10.43
CA ARG A 54 7.96 -3.71 -10.20
C ARG A 54 7.46 -3.17 -8.86
N ASP A 55 8.27 -3.30 -7.80
CA ASP A 55 7.94 -2.84 -6.45
C ASP A 55 7.76 -1.31 -6.42
N HIS A 56 8.61 -0.54 -7.12
CA HIS A 56 8.44 0.92 -7.24
C HIS A 56 7.15 1.30 -7.99
N ALA A 57 6.80 0.57 -9.06
CA ALA A 57 5.58 0.83 -9.79
C ALA A 57 4.33 0.53 -8.95
N ALA A 58 4.33 -0.58 -8.21
CA ALA A 58 3.27 -0.94 -7.29
C ALA A 58 3.06 0.11 -6.19
N LEU A 59 4.14 0.61 -5.60
CA LEU A 59 4.07 1.68 -4.58
C LEU A 59 3.50 2.99 -5.17
N ALA A 60 3.96 3.38 -6.36
CA ALA A 60 3.49 4.59 -7.02
C ALA A 60 1.99 4.52 -7.34
N LEU A 61 1.52 3.40 -7.89
CA LEU A 61 0.11 3.17 -8.17
C LEU A 61 -0.73 3.11 -6.89
N GLY A 62 -0.25 2.41 -5.86
CA GLY A 62 -0.94 2.34 -4.57
C GLY A 62 -1.07 3.71 -3.88
N ALA A 63 -0.01 4.53 -3.90
CA ALA A 63 -0.04 5.89 -3.37
C ALA A 63 -1.04 6.80 -4.11
N ARG A 64 -1.31 6.50 -5.38
CA ARG A 64 -2.26 7.22 -6.24
C ARG A 64 -3.70 6.69 -6.15
N GLY A 65 -3.95 5.65 -5.34
CA GLY A 65 -5.30 5.09 -5.17
C GLY A 65 -5.68 4.01 -6.19
N HIS A 66 -4.73 3.51 -6.98
CA HIS A 66 -4.97 2.49 -8.01
C HIS A 66 -4.98 1.08 -7.40
N ALA A 67 -6.17 0.52 -7.21
CA ALA A 67 -6.39 -0.78 -6.57
C ALA A 67 -5.82 -1.97 -7.37
N GLU A 68 -5.51 -1.81 -8.65
CA GLU A 68 -4.80 -2.81 -9.45
C GLU A 68 -3.42 -3.17 -8.89
N ALA A 69 -2.79 -2.28 -8.10
CA ALA A 69 -1.50 -2.55 -7.46
C ALA A 69 -1.60 -3.47 -6.23
N VAL A 70 -2.81 -3.74 -5.72
CA VAL A 70 -3.01 -4.52 -4.48
C VAL A 70 -2.28 -5.87 -4.49
N PRO A 71 -2.37 -6.71 -5.53
CA PRO A 71 -1.69 -8.00 -5.53
C PRO A 71 -0.17 -7.88 -5.41
N ALA A 72 0.44 -6.89 -6.11
CA ALA A 72 1.87 -6.64 -6.05
C ALA A 72 2.30 -6.14 -4.66
N LEU A 73 1.56 -5.22 -4.07
CA LEU A 73 1.82 -4.72 -2.71
C LEU A 73 1.69 -5.81 -1.65
N VAL A 74 0.71 -6.71 -1.76
CA VAL A 74 0.57 -7.87 -0.87
C VAL A 74 1.77 -8.81 -1.02
N ALA A 75 2.23 -9.08 -2.25
CA ALA A 75 3.40 -9.90 -2.49
C ALA A 75 4.68 -9.28 -1.91
N MET A 76 4.83 -7.96 -1.95
CA MET A 76 5.94 -7.23 -1.31
C MET A 76 5.96 -7.44 0.21
N VAL A 77 4.81 -7.26 0.87
CA VAL A 77 4.68 -7.50 2.32
C VAL A 77 4.99 -8.95 2.65
N ALA A 78 4.42 -9.91 1.91
CA ALA A 78 4.64 -11.34 2.13
C ALA A 78 6.11 -11.75 1.92
N ALA A 79 6.82 -11.10 1.00
CA ALA A 79 8.24 -11.32 0.77
C ALA A 79 9.16 -10.51 1.70
N GLY A 80 8.62 -9.72 2.63
CA GLY A 80 9.38 -8.87 3.54
C GLY A 80 10.16 -7.74 2.85
N ARG A 81 9.83 -7.40 1.60
CA ARG A 81 10.52 -6.34 0.84
C ARG A 81 9.69 -5.07 0.87
N ARG A 82 10.27 -3.96 1.35
CA ARG A 82 9.57 -2.65 1.44
C ARG A 82 8.18 -2.81 2.08
N ASP A 83 8.09 -3.70 3.06
CA ASP A 83 6.88 -4.13 3.74
C ASP A 83 6.20 -2.97 4.50
N VAL A 84 7.01 -2.00 4.94
CA VAL A 84 6.54 -0.75 5.53
C VAL A 84 5.74 0.08 4.54
N ASP A 85 6.35 0.41 3.40
CA ASP A 85 5.74 1.24 2.35
C ASP A 85 4.55 0.54 1.71
N ALA A 86 4.66 -0.77 1.48
CA ALA A 86 3.58 -1.57 0.89
C ALA A 86 2.36 -1.64 1.83
N GLY A 87 2.57 -1.84 3.13
CA GLY A 87 1.48 -1.81 4.12
C GLY A 87 0.80 -0.44 4.20
N GLU A 88 1.55 0.65 4.09
CA GLU A 88 0.99 2.00 4.08
C GLU A 88 0.15 2.26 2.82
N ALA A 89 0.64 1.84 1.64
CA ALA A 89 -0.11 1.93 0.39
C ALA A 89 -1.41 1.11 0.42
N LEU A 90 -1.37 -0.13 0.93
CA LEU A 90 -2.55 -0.98 1.10
C LEU A 90 -3.58 -0.34 2.05
N SER A 91 -3.12 0.25 3.15
CA SER A 91 -3.99 0.93 4.11
C SER A 91 -4.71 2.12 3.46
N ARG A 92 -4.00 2.93 2.66
CA ARG A 92 -4.62 4.05 1.91
C ARG A 92 -5.67 3.56 0.90
N LEU A 93 -5.34 2.54 0.11
CA LEU A 93 -6.27 1.94 -0.86
C LEU A 93 -7.53 1.38 -0.20
N ALA A 94 -7.36 0.84 1.00
CA ALA A 94 -8.42 0.31 1.83
C ALA A 94 -9.21 1.41 2.58
N GLY A 95 -9.11 2.68 2.21
CA GLY A 95 -9.81 3.78 2.90
C GLY A 95 -9.37 3.97 4.36
N GLY A 96 -8.21 3.43 4.74
CA GLY A 96 -7.56 3.58 6.04
C GLY A 96 -6.98 4.99 6.23
N GLY A 97 -7.86 6.00 6.20
CA GLY A 97 -7.56 7.40 6.52
C GLY A 97 -7.66 7.70 8.02
N GLY A 98 -7.23 6.78 8.88
CA GLY A 98 -7.47 6.87 10.33
C GLY A 98 -6.32 6.33 11.17
N GLY A 99 -5.14 6.96 11.13
CA GLY A 99 -4.11 6.56 12.10
C GLY A 99 -2.67 7.02 11.95
N ARG A 100 -2.33 8.07 11.18
CA ARG A 100 -1.01 8.73 11.37
C ARG A 100 -1.02 10.19 10.94
N ARG A 101 -1.70 11.03 11.72
CA ARG A 101 -1.34 12.46 11.80
C ARG A 101 0.02 12.52 12.50
N VAL A 102 1.10 12.59 11.72
CA VAL A 102 2.40 13.03 12.22
C VAL A 102 2.21 14.48 12.68
N LEU A 103 2.18 14.69 13.99
CA LEU A 103 2.28 16.00 14.59
C LEU A 103 3.74 16.46 14.49
N GLY A 104 3.97 17.55 13.74
CA GLY A 104 4.92 18.60 14.10
C GLY A 104 6.38 18.50 13.62
N ALA A 105 6.72 19.29 12.60
CA ALA A 105 7.75 20.35 12.63
C ALA A 105 7.75 21.04 11.23
N GLY A 106 7.21 22.25 11.08
CA GLY A 106 7.95 23.53 10.86
C GLY A 106 8.80 23.53 9.58
N SER A 107 8.71 24.43 8.59
CA SER A 107 8.21 25.80 8.51
C SER A 107 8.07 26.19 7.02
N GLU A 108 6.88 26.63 6.63
CA GLU A 108 6.53 27.82 5.83
C GLU A 108 7.11 28.13 4.43
N GLY A 109 6.18 28.41 3.50
CA GLY A 109 6.35 29.38 2.42
C GLY A 109 5.79 28.97 1.06
N GLY A 110 4.54 29.32 0.75
CA GLY A 110 4.05 29.29 -0.64
C GLY A 110 2.55 29.05 -0.81
N VAL A 111 1.78 30.13 -0.77
CA VAL A 111 0.34 30.19 -1.06
C VAL A 111 0.01 29.85 -2.52
N GLY A 112 -1.08 29.12 -2.73
CA GLY A 112 -1.69 28.91 -4.04
C GLY A 112 -2.99 28.12 -3.91
N GLY A 113 -4.12 28.83 -3.93
CA GLY A 113 -5.45 28.30 -3.66
C GLY A 113 -5.94 27.27 -4.68
N GLY A 114 -6.70 26.31 -4.15
CA GLY A 114 -7.44 25.30 -4.91
C GLY A 114 -8.59 24.80 -4.04
N SER A 115 -9.57 25.67 -3.83
CA SER A 115 -10.87 25.35 -3.24
C SER A 115 -11.62 24.38 -4.16
N GLY A 116 -12.02 23.22 -3.64
CA GLY A 116 -13.12 22.45 -4.19
C GLY A 116 -12.79 21.01 -4.62
N ALA A 117 -12.92 20.09 -3.67
CA ALA A 117 -13.68 18.83 -3.86
C ALA A 117 -13.76 18.10 -2.52
N VAL A 118 -14.65 18.57 -1.65
CA VAL A 118 -15.41 17.64 -0.81
C VAL A 118 -16.35 16.86 -1.73
N GLY A 119 -15.83 15.85 -2.43
CA GLY A 119 -16.68 14.79 -2.99
C GLY A 119 -17.11 13.93 -1.81
N GLY A 120 -18.37 13.93 -1.37
CA GLY A 120 -19.56 13.79 -2.20
C GLY A 120 -19.86 12.30 -2.25
N GLY A 121 -20.67 11.83 -1.30
CA GLY A 121 -20.95 10.42 -1.07
C GLY A 121 -21.56 9.72 -2.28
N ALA A 122 -20.82 8.75 -2.81
CA ALA A 122 -21.31 7.63 -3.62
C ALA A 122 -20.16 6.60 -3.81
N GLY A 123 -19.75 5.94 -2.72
CA GLY A 123 -18.61 4.99 -2.78
C GLY A 123 -18.49 3.97 -1.66
N ALA A 124 -19.43 3.93 -0.69
CA ALA A 124 -19.31 3.06 0.48
C ALA A 124 -19.20 1.56 0.13
N GLY A 125 -19.71 1.14 -1.03
CA GLY A 125 -19.58 -0.24 -1.53
C GLY A 125 -18.23 -0.55 -2.20
N GLY A 126 -17.65 0.42 -2.92
CA GLY A 126 -16.36 0.26 -3.60
C GLY A 126 -15.22 0.16 -2.60
N ASP A 127 -15.17 1.09 -1.64
CA ASP A 127 -14.15 1.08 -0.59
C ASP A 127 -14.29 -0.14 0.33
N ALA A 128 -15.52 -0.60 0.60
CA ALA A 128 -15.74 -1.83 1.35
C ALA A 128 -15.28 -3.09 0.59
N ALA A 129 -15.57 -3.17 -0.70
CA ALA A 129 -15.15 -4.29 -1.54
C ALA A 129 -13.62 -4.33 -1.70
N VAL A 130 -12.98 -3.17 -1.90
CA VAL A 130 -11.51 -3.07 -1.95
C VAL A 130 -10.90 -3.43 -0.61
N ARG A 131 -11.44 -2.94 0.51
CA ARG A 131 -11.03 -3.34 1.87
C ARG A 131 -11.07 -4.83 2.08
N GLU A 132 -12.20 -5.46 1.76
CA GLU A 132 -12.39 -6.88 1.96
C GLU A 132 -11.46 -7.69 1.04
N ARG A 133 -11.24 -7.23 -0.19
CA ARG A 133 -10.28 -7.85 -1.11
C ARG A 133 -8.85 -7.77 -0.59
N VAL A 134 -8.41 -6.60 -0.11
CA VAL A 134 -7.06 -6.44 0.48
C VAL A 134 -6.93 -7.32 1.72
N ALA A 135 -7.93 -7.32 2.61
CA ALA A 135 -7.94 -8.14 3.80
C ALA A 135 -7.89 -9.64 3.49
N GLY A 136 -8.65 -10.11 2.48
CA GLY A 136 -8.64 -11.50 2.04
C GLY A 136 -7.30 -11.94 1.45
N LEU A 137 -6.66 -11.08 0.65
CA LEU A 137 -5.33 -11.37 0.09
C LEU A 137 -4.26 -11.43 1.17
N LEU A 138 -4.24 -10.46 2.10
CA LEU A 138 -3.33 -10.48 3.25
C LEU A 138 -3.58 -11.71 4.13
N ALA A 139 -4.84 -12.08 4.36
CA ALA A 139 -5.19 -13.28 5.12
C ALA A 139 -4.69 -14.56 4.45
N GLY A 140 -4.77 -14.66 3.12
CA GLY A 140 -4.24 -15.80 2.36
C GLY A 140 -2.72 -15.97 2.48
N CYS A 141 -1.97 -14.91 2.79
CA CYS A 141 -0.53 -14.98 3.02
C CYS A 141 -0.15 -15.52 4.41
N VAL A 142 -1.08 -15.49 5.38
CA VAL A 142 -0.86 -15.99 6.74
C VAL A 142 -1.24 -17.47 6.79
N VAL A 143 -0.46 -18.30 6.11
CA VAL A 143 -0.51 -19.76 6.30
C VAL A 143 0.40 -20.12 7.48
N PRO A 144 -0.04 -20.94 8.45
CA PRO A 144 0.80 -21.35 9.58
C PRO A 144 2.13 -21.93 9.10
N GLY A 145 3.25 -21.33 9.53
CA GLY A 145 4.61 -21.79 9.22
C GLY A 145 5.22 -21.32 7.89
N ALA A 146 4.49 -20.61 7.02
CA ALA A 146 5.00 -20.21 5.69
C ALA A 146 5.75 -18.86 5.66
N ALA A 147 5.47 -17.97 6.63
CA ALA A 147 6.07 -16.63 6.69
C ALA A 147 6.90 -16.48 7.96
N GLU A 148 8.05 -15.82 7.89
CA GLU A 148 8.88 -15.49 9.04
C GLU A 148 8.12 -14.60 10.06
N ALA A 149 8.48 -14.68 11.35
CA ALA A 149 7.82 -13.92 12.40
C ALA A 149 7.72 -12.38 12.16
N PRO A 150 8.75 -11.70 11.61
CA PRO A 150 8.64 -10.27 11.27
C PRO A 150 7.58 -9.98 10.21
N VAL A 151 7.48 -10.83 9.19
CA VAL A 151 6.49 -10.73 8.11
C VAL A 151 5.09 -10.94 8.67
N ARG A 152 4.88 -11.97 9.51
CA ARG A 152 3.58 -12.22 10.16
C ARG A 152 3.12 -11.03 11.00
N ARG A 153 4.04 -10.39 11.75
CA ARG A 153 3.75 -9.16 12.51
C ARG A 153 3.31 -8.02 11.59
N ARG A 154 3.98 -7.84 10.44
CA ARG A 154 3.63 -6.78 9.49
C ARG A 154 2.26 -7.02 8.87
N ILE A 155 1.95 -8.27 8.50
CA ILE A 155 0.62 -8.63 8.00
C ILE A 155 -0.45 -8.41 9.07
N ALA A 156 -0.19 -8.80 10.33
CA ALA A 156 -1.09 -8.53 11.44
C ALA A 156 -1.35 -7.02 11.62
N GLN A 157 -0.30 -6.20 11.54
CA GLN A 157 -0.46 -4.75 11.63
C GLN A 157 -1.28 -4.18 10.47
N ALA A 158 -1.00 -4.58 9.23
CA ALA A 158 -1.78 -4.14 8.07
C ALA A 158 -3.26 -4.54 8.19
N LEU A 159 -3.55 -5.76 8.65
CA LEU A 159 -4.91 -6.20 8.92
C LEU A 159 -5.56 -5.40 10.05
N ALA A 160 -4.81 -4.97 11.06
CA ALA A 160 -5.29 -4.12 12.16
C ALA A 160 -5.65 -2.70 11.72
N ASP A 161 -5.06 -2.21 10.63
CA ASP A 161 -5.35 -0.89 10.05
C ASP A 161 -6.50 -0.93 9.01
N ILE A 162 -6.87 -2.13 8.50
CA ILE A 162 -7.92 -2.32 7.47
C ILE A 162 -9.23 -2.90 8.04
N PRO A 163 -10.34 -2.13 8.13
CA PRO A 163 -11.60 -2.65 8.67
C PRO A 163 -12.26 -3.65 7.70
N GLY A 164 -12.54 -4.86 8.18
CA GLY A 164 -13.17 -5.96 7.43
C GLY A 164 -13.32 -7.24 8.27
N GLU A 165 -14.24 -8.12 7.87
CA GLU A 165 -14.51 -9.37 8.61
C GLU A 165 -13.37 -10.38 8.39
N SER A 166 -12.80 -10.46 7.18
CA SER A 166 -11.60 -11.27 6.93
C SER A 166 -10.43 -10.85 7.81
N ALA A 167 -10.19 -9.54 7.94
CA ALA A 167 -9.14 -9.03 8.81
C ALA A 167 -9.39 -9.42 10.28
N ARG A 168 -10.63 -9.29 10.77
CA ARG A 168 -10.98 -9.67 12.14
C ARG A 168 -10.79 -11.15 12.41
N ARG A 169 -11.20 -12.03 11.48
CA ARG A 169 -11.03 -13.48 11.58
C ARG A 169 -9.56 -13.87 11.64
N THR A 170 -8.76 -13.32 10.74
CA THR A 170 -7.32 -13.62 10.70
C THR A 170 -6.59 -13.09 11.92
N LEU A 171 -6.88 -11.87 12.39
CA LEU A 171 -6.32 -11.36 13.66
C LEU A 171 -6.70 -12.25 14.83
N THR A 172 -7.94 -12.74 14.89
CA THR A 172 -8.39 -13.68 15.93
C THR A 172 -7.59 -14.98 15.90
N ALA A 173 -7.30 -15.52 14.71
CA ALA A 173 -6.41 -16.69 14.58
C ALA A 173 -4.99 -16.37 15.06
N LEU A 174 -4.44 -15.23 14.65
CA LEU A 174 -3.08 -14.78 15.00
C LEU A 174 -2.87 -14.50 16.50
N THR A 175 -3.92 -14.27 17.29
CA THR A 175 -3.78 -14.17 18.76
C THR A 175 -3.23 -15.46 19.41
N ARG A 176 -3.28 -16.57 18.70
CA ARG A 176 -2.74 -17.87 19.13
C ARG A 176 -1.42 -18.23 18.44
N ASP A 177 -0.79 -17.29 17.72
CA ASP A 177 0.51 -17.53 17.07
C ASP A 177 1.60 -17.80 18.13
N ASP A 178 2.52 -18.73 17.81
CA ASP A 178 3.63 -19.10 18.69
C ASP A 178 4.60 -17.92 18.91
N ASP A 179 4.72 -17.00 17.94
CA ASP A 179 5.46 -15.75 18.14
C ASP A 179 4.62 -14.77 18.97
N ARG A 180 5.07 -14.55 20.20
CA ARG A 180 4.44 -13.62 21.15
C ARG A 180 4.25 -12.21 20.57
N GLY A 181 5.17 -11.75 19.71
CA GLY A 181 5.05 -10.44 19.07
C GLY A 181 3.87 -10.38 18.09
N VAL A 182 3.68 -11.42 17.29
CA VAL A 182 2.51 -11.56 16.38
C VAL A 182 1.22 -11.59 17.19
N ALA A 183 1.15 -12.40 18.25
CA ALA A 183 -0.04 -12.52 19.09
C ALA A 183 -0.43 -11.19 19.76
N VAL A 184 0.55 -10.44 20.29
CA VAL A 184 0.32 -9.13 20.91
C VAL A 184 -0.17 -8.09 19.90
N THR A 185 0.44 -8.00 18.72
CA THR A 185 -0.01 -7.10 17.66
C THR A 185 -1.45 -7.42 17.24
N ALA A 186 -1.79 -8.70 17.09
CA ALA A 186 -3.13 -9.12 16.72
C ALA A 186 -4.18 -8.77 17.79
N ALA A 187 -3.88 -9.02 19.05
CA ALA A 187 -4.75 -8.66 20.18
C ALA A 187 -4.95 -7.14 20.28
N TYR A 188 -3.89 -6.36 20.09
CA TYR A 188 -3.95 -4.90 20.10
C TYR A 188 -4.85 -4.36 18.96
N GLY A 189 -4.71 -4.92 17.75
CA GLY A 189 -5.55 -4.55 16.60
C GLY A 189 -7.04 -4.80 16.84
N LEU A 190 -7.40 -5.90 17.52
CA LEU A 190 -8.79 -6.18 17.91
C LEU A 190 -9.29 -5.21 19.00
N GLY A 191 -8.46 -4.88 19.99
CA GLY A 191 -8.81 -3.98 21.09
C GLY A 191 -9.19 -2.57 20.62
N ARG A 192 -8.44 -2.01 19.67
CA ARG A 192 -8.72 -0.68 19.08
C ARG A 192 -10.05 -0.61 18.33
N ARG A 193 -10.55 -1.74 17.82
CA ARG A 193 -11.79 -1.82 17.04
C ARG A 193 -13.02 -2.04 17.92
N GLY A 194 -12.83 -2.62 19.11
CA GLY A 194 -13.90 -2.79 20.11
C GLY A 194 -14.25 -1.51 20.86
N SER A 195 -13.36 -0.51 20.91
CA SER A 195 -13.58 0.75 21.64
C SER A 195 -14.26 1.87 20.83
N GLY A 196 -14.54 1.66 19.54
CA GLY A 196 -15.16 2.66 18.64
C GLY A 196 -16.66 2.44 18.37
N GLY A 197 -17.31 1.52 19.09
CA GLY A 197 -18.72 1.16 18.92
C GLY A 197 -19.48 1.18 20.24
N ALA A 198 -19.41 2.29 20.98
CA ALA A 198 -20.32 2.64 22.06
C ALA A 198 -20.18 4.14 22.32
N GLY A 199 -21.17 4.93 21.91
CA GLY A 199 -21.20 6.38 22.04
C GLY A 199 -22.26 6.98 21.15
#